data_AF-A0A497L7B9-F1
#
_entry.id   AF-A0A497L7B9-F1
#
_cell.length_a   1.000
_cell.length_b   1.000
_cell.length_c   1.000
_cell.angle_alpha   90.00
_cell.angle_beta   90.00
_cell.angle_gamma   90.00
#
_symmetry.space_group_name_H-M   'P 1'
#
loop_
_entity.id
_entity.type
_entity.pdbx_description
1 polymer ?
#
loop_
_entity_poly.entity_id
_entity_poly.type
_entity_poly.pdbx_seq_one_letter_code
_entity_poly.pdbx_strand_id
1 'polypeptide(L)'
;LIQYHVEGLVAAGIQTPFGDEWLKLTEIEWVFDTSTSGRTAAYYTPYVGEPENTGILLYDQEDITKRVVTAHRAGLRVGLDGIGDRGIDRALDAIEAALKEAPREDHRHRIEHCCYVTPPIQRRLKELGVIDASATGFIHDLGDAYKANRGEESMRWMWPHRTLIDQGIPAPGHSDCPVCSPNPWLGIYGMVTRRTSSGDALYPAEGVTPLEAIRAYTIDGAYAAWEEEIKGSIEPGKLADLIVIDRDPLTIPPEELKEVQTVMTIIDGKVVYRR
;
A
#
# COMPACT_ATOMS: atom_id res chain seq x y z
N LEU A 1 4.34 -9.33 -21.97
CA LEU A 1 4.10 -7.89 -22.22
C LEU A 1 4.99 -7.03 -21.32
N ILE A 2 4.94 -7.17 -19.99
CA ILE A 2 5.75 -6.36 -19.05
C ILE A 2 7.28 -6.52 -19.27
N GLN A 3 7.77 -7.71 -19.61
CA GLN A 3 9.20 -7.93 -19.89
C GLN A 3 9.76 -7.03 -21.02
N TYR A 4 8.99 -6.84 -22.10
CA TYR A 4 9.37 -5.95 -23.19
C TYR A 4 9.37 -4.47 -22.78
N HIS A 5 8.57 -4.09 -21.78
CA HIS A 5 8.56 -2.73 -21.27
C HIS A 5 9.80 -2.41 -20.43
N VAL A 6 10.23 -3.36 -19.57
CA VAL A 6 11.48 -3.20 -18.80
C VAL A 6 12.65 -3.03 -19.74
N GLU A 7 12.84 -3.94 -20.70
CA GLU A 7 13.92 -3.87 -21.67
C GLU A 7 13.91 -2.55 -22.46
N GLY A 8 12.72 -2.07 -22.86
CA GLY A 8 12.55 -0.79 -23.53
C GLY A 8 12.98 0.41 -22.68
N LEU A 9 12.59 0.45 -21.40
CA LEU A 9 12.99 1.50 -20.47
C LEU A 9 14.50 1.48 -20.19
N VAL A 10 15.06 0.29 -19.99
CA VAL A 10 16.51 0.11 -19.83
C VAL A 10 17.25 0.59 -21.07
N ALA A 11 16.81 0.20 -22.27
CA ALA A 11 17.43 0.63 -23.53
C ALA A 11 17.33 2.15 -23.75
N ALA A 12 16.27 2.78 -23.25
CA ALA A 12 16.09 4.23 -23.29
C ALA A 12 16.89 4.97 -22.19
N GLY A 13 17.52 4.26 -21.25
CA GLY A 13 18.24 4.85 -20.12
C GLY A 13 17.34 5.52 -19.07
N ILE A 14 16.06 5.13 -19.02
CA ILE A 14 15.10 5.68 -18.06
C ILE A 14 15.28 5.00 -16.71
N GLN A 15 15.33 5.82 -15.65
CA GLN A 15 15.34 5.41 -14.25
C GLN A 15 14.12 5.99 -13.55
N THR A 16 13.75 5.50 -12.37
CA THR A 16 12.62 6.08 -11.61
C THR A 16 13.12 6.83 -10.39
N PRO A 17 12.45 7.92 -9.97
CA PRO A 17 11.32 8.54 -10.68
C PRO A 17 11.78 9.32 -11.93
N PHE A 18 10.98 9.32 -13.00
CA PHE A 18 11.23 10.10 -14.22
C PHE A 18 9.98 10.80 -14.71
N GLY A 19 10.07 12.12 -14.91
CA GLY A 19 8.94 12.97 -15.29
C GLY A 19 8.92 14.27 -14.50
N ASP A 20 7.74 14.86 -14.36
CA ASP A 20 7.52 16.14 -13.69
C ASP A 20 6.41 16.02 -12.62
N GLU A 21 5.98 17.12 -12.02
CA GLU A 21 4.98 17.14 -10.94
C GLU A 21 3.59 16.60 -11.35
N TRP A 22 3.32 16.50 -12.66
CA TRP A 22 2.03 16.09 -13.21
C TRP A 22 2.04 14.65 -13.75
N LEU A 23 3.16 14.21 -14.33
CA LEU A 23 3.30 12.87 -14.89
C LEU A 23 4.68 12.29 -14.56
N LYS A 24 4.69 11.15 -13.86
CA LYS A 24 5.91 10.40 -13.54
C LYS A 24 5.79 8.92 -13.87
N LEU A 25 6.88 8.38 -14.40
CA LEU A 25 7.19 6.96 -14.34
C LEU A 25 7.79 6.69 -12.97
N THR A 26 7.07 5.91 -12.16
CA THR A 26 7.42 5.68 -10.76
C THR A 26 7.97 4.28 -10.50
N GLU A 27 7.47 3.25 -11.19
CA GLU A 27 7.90 1.86 -10.99
C GLU A 27 7.53 0.90 -12.10
N ILE A 28 8.02 -0.33 -11.95
CA ILE A 28 7.53 -1.51 -12.63
C ILE A 28 6.82 -2.41 -11.63
N GLU A 29 5.61 -2.82 -12.01
CA GLU A 29 4.76 -3.63 -11.16
C GLU A 29 4.67 -5.08 -11.61
N TRP A 30 4.73 -6.02 -10.66
CA TRP A 30 4.39 -7.42 -10.87
C TRP A 30 3.54 -7.97 -9.73
N VAL A 31 2.62 -8.86 -10.11
CA VAL A 31 1.59 -9.40 -9.21
C VAL A 31 1.93 -10.82 -8.77
N PHE A 32 2.35 -11.03 -7.51
CA PHE A 32 2.84 -12.35 -7.06
C PHE A 32 1.72 -13.31 -6.68
N ASP A 33 0.66 -12.79 -6.09
CA ASP A 33 -0.56 -13.53 -5.80
C ASP A 33 -1.79 -12.71 -6.19
N THR A 34 -2.94 -12.89 -5.55
CA THR A 34 -4.20 -12.32 -6.06
C THR A 34 -5.12 -12.03 -4.87
N SER A 35 -6.44 -12.13 -5.04
CA SER A 35 -7.40 -11.64 -4.06
C SER A 35 -7.67 -12.61 -2.90
N THR A 36 -7.68 -12.09 -1.67
CA THR A 36 -8.20 -12.82 -0.49
C THR A 36 -9.72 -12.97 -0.56
N SER A 37 -10.46 -11.97 -1.04
CA SER A 37 -11.92 -12.05 -1.18
C SER A 37 -12.32 -13.11 -2.21
N GLY A 38 -11.51 -13.27 -3.26
CA GLY A 38 -11.64 -14.33 -4.28
C GLY A 38 -11.03 -15.69 -3.90
N ARG A 39 -10.43 -15.80 -2.70
CA ARG A 39 -9.76 -17.02 -2.20
C ARG A 39 -8.60 -17.52 -3.05
N THR A 40 -7.86 -16.60 -3.65
CA THR A 40 -6.73 -16.89 -4.54
C THR A 40 -5.43 -16.25 -4.10
N ALA A 41 -5.44 -15.29 -3.15
CA ALA A 41 -4.22 -14.83 -2.47
C ALA A 41 -3.48 -16.02 -1.84
N ALA A 42 -2.16 -16.01 -1.94
CA ALA A 42 -1.30 -17.13 -1.62
C ALA A 42 -0.93 -17.11 -0.14
N TYR A 43 -1.44 -18.08 0.61
CA TYR A 43 -1.17 -18.22 2.04
C TYR A 43 -0.32 -19.45 2.35
N TYR A 44 0.39 -19.44 3.48
CA TYR A 44 0.98 -20.68 4.03
C TYR A 44 -0.06 -21.61 4.64
N THR A 45 -1.19 -21.07 5.10
CA THR A 45 -2.28 -21.86 5.71
C THR A 45 -3.55 -21.85 4.86
N PRO A 46 -4.31 -22.95 4.81
CA PRO A 46 -5.50 -23.05 3.97
C PRO A 46 -6.59 -22.03 4.32
N TYR A 47 -7.45 -21.72 3.35
CA TYR A 47 -8.64 -20.90 3.58
C TYR A 47 -9.65 -21.59 4.48
N VAL A 48 -10.44 -20.80 5.22
CA VAL A 48 -11.50 -21.33 6.09
C VAL A 48 -12.52 -22.10 5.24
N GLY A 49 -12.73 -23.37 5.58
CA GLY A 49 -13.65 -24.27 4.87
C GLY A 49 -13.06 -24.94 3.62
N GLU A 50 -11.81 -24.66 3.25
CA GLU A 50 -11.15 -25.23 2.06
C GLU A 50 -9.75 -25.77 2.42
N PRO A 51 -9.64 -26.99 2.95
CA PRO A 51 -8.41 -27.51 3.55
C PRO A 51 -7.22 -27.65 2.58
N GLU A 52 -7.49 -27.69 1.27
CA GLU A 52 -6.46 -27.81 0.23
C GLU A 52 -6.17 -26.48 -0.48
N ASN A 53 -7.01 -25.46 -0.31
CA ASN A 53 -6.84 -24.18 -0.98
C ASN A 53 -5.89 -23.28 -0.17
N THR A 54 -4.70 -23.03 -0.71
CA THR A 54 -3.72 -22.07 -0.17
C THR A 54 -3.45 -20.92 -1.13
N GLY A 55 -4.35 -20.69 -2.09
CA GLY A 55 -4.20 -19.71 -3.14
C GLY A 55 -3.11 -20.03 -4.16
N ILE A 56 -2.81 -19.05 -5.02
CA ILE A 56 -2.06 -19.23 -6.25
C ILE A 56 -0.89 -18.24 -6.27
N LEU A 57 0.31 -18.76 -6.56
CA LEU A 57 1.45 -17.93 -6.94
C LEU A 57 1.49 -17.84 -8.46
N LEU A 58 1.61 -16.62 -8.99
CA LEU A 58 1.51 -16.38 -10.43
C LEU A 58 2.84 -16.56 -11.19
N TYR A 59 3.96 -16.54 -10.47
CA TYR A 59 5.28 -16.62 -11.07
C TYR A 59 6.12 -17.76 -10.50
N ASP A 60 6.97 -18.31 -11.36
CA ASP A 60 8.14 -19.05 -10.93
C ASP A 60 9.12 -18.08 -10.24
N GLN A 61 9.72 -18.51 -9.13
CA GLN A 61 10.56 -17.63 -8.31
C GLN A 61 11.85 -17.24 -9.04
N GLU A 62 12.46 -18.16 -9.78
CA GLU A 62 13.74 -17.89 -10.45
C GLU A 62 13.54 -16.87 -11.59
N ASP A 63 12.48 -17.04 -12.39
CA ASP A 63 12.14 -16.12 -13.47
C ASP A 63 11.81 -14.71 -12.94
N ILE A 64 10.93 -14.59 -11.94
CA ILE A 64 10.56 -13.26 -11.42
C ILE A 64 11.73 -12.55 -10.73
N THR A 65 12.58 -13.30 -10.01
CA THR A 65 13.78 -12.74 -9.37
C THR A 65 14.72 -12.15 -10.43
N LYS A 66 14.96 -12.84 -11.55
CA LYS A 66 15.78 -12.31 -12.65
C LYS A 66 15.23 -10.99 -13.20
N ARG A 67 13.91 -10.88 -13.34
CA ARG A 67 13.25 -9.66 -13.84
C ARG A 67 13.37 -8.50 -12.85
N VAL A 68 13.13 -8.77 -11.56
CA VAL A 68 13.27 -7.78 -10.48
C VAL A 68 14.71 -7.27 -10.36
N VAL A 69 15.69 -8.18 -10.36
CA VAL A 69 17.11 -7.83 -10.36
C VAL A 69 17.47 -6.96 -11.58
N THR A 70 16.98 -7.32 -12.76
CA THR A 70 17.24 -6.55 -14.00
C THR A 70 16.68 -5.13 -13.92
N ALA A 71 15.42 -4.97 -13.51
CA ALA A 71 14.79 -3.66 -13.36
C ALA A 71 15.50 -2.81 -12.29
N HIS A 72 15.82 -3.43 -11.15
CA HIS A 72 16.53 -2.76 -10.07
C HIS A 72 17.91 -2.25 -10.49
N ARG A 73 18.71 -3.09 -11.16
CA ARG A 73 20.04 -2.72 -11.67
C ARG A 73 19.99 -1.58 -12.68
N ALA A 74 18.88 -1.45 -13.41
CA ALA A 74 18.67 -0.36 -14.34
C ALA A 74 18.29 0.97 -13.66
N GLY A 75 18.07 0.98 -12.34
CA GLY A 75 17.65 2.15 -11.59
C GLY A 75 16.14 2.30 -11.46
N LEU A 76 15.35 1.29 -11.85
CA LEU A 76 13.90 1.31 -11.69
C LEU A 76 13.51 0.88 -10.26
N ARG A 77 12.45 1.47 -9.71
CA ARG A 77 11.71 1.00 -8.55
C ARG A 77 10.89 -0.21 -8.96
N VAL A 78 10.78 -1.20 -8.08
CA VAL A 78 9.81 -2.27 -8.22
C VAL A 78 8.71 -2.11 -7.18
N GLY A 79 7.48 -2.25 -7.64
CA GLY A 79 6.28 -2.43 -6.83
C GLY A 79 5.81 -3.86 -7.01
N LEU A 80 5.78 -4.66 -5.95
CA LEU A 80 5.43 -6.07 -6.07
C LEU A 80 4.14 -6.32 -5.30
N ASP A 81 3.04 -6.62 -5.98
CA ASP A 81 1.79 -6.99 -5.32
C ASP A 81 1.99 -8.30 -4.56
N GLY A 82 1.65 -8.24 -3.26
CA GLY A 82 1.57 -9.39 -2.37
C GLY A 82 0.47 -9.17 -1.33
N ILE A 83 -0.56 -10.02 -1.35
CA ILE A 83 -1.69 -9.97 -0.43
C ILE A 83 -1.55 -10.99 0.70
N GLY A 84 -1.32 -12.26 0.37
CA GLY A 84 -1.10 -13.33 1.34
C GLY A 84 0.37 -13.45 1.76
N ASP A 85 0.63 -14.07 2.92
CA ASP A 85 1.99 -14.17 3.47
C ASP A 85 2.97 -14.87 2.53
N ARG A 86 2.54 -15.91 1.82
CA ARG A 86 3.39 -16.62 0.86
C ARG A 86 3.69 -15.78 -0.38
N GLY A 87 2.74 -14.94 -0.83
CA GLY A 87 2.95 -13.99 -1.93
C GLY A 87 3.94 -12.90 -1.55
N ILE A 88 3.74 -12.28 -0.38
CA ILE A 88 4.60 -11.24 0.16
C ILE A 88 6.03 -11.77 0.38
N ASP A 89 6.20 -12.98 0.95
CA ASP A 89 7.54 -13.53 1.17
C ASP A 89 8.31 -13.76 -0.15
N ARG A 90 7.62 -14.22 -1.20
CA ARG A 90 8.20 -14.42 -2.54
C ARG A 90 8.62 -13.11 -3.20
N ALA A 91 7.83 -12.05 -3.00
CA ALA A 91 8.15 -10.72 -3.46
C ALA A 91 9.37 -10.15 -2.71
N LEU A 92 9.42 -10.31 -1.38
CA LEU A 92 10.57 -9.91 -0.56
C LEU A 92 11.84 -10.69 -0.91
N ASP A 93 11.75 -11.99 -1.25
CA ASP A 93 12.90 -12.78 -1.74
C ASP A 93 13.50 -12.16 -3.01
N ALA A 94 12.65 -11.70 -3.94
CA ALA A 94 13.11 -11.08 -5.18
C ALA A 94 13.76 -9.70 -4.94
N ILE A 95 13.19 -8.88 -4.05
CA ILE A 95 13.79 -7.59 -3.65
C ILE A 95 15.12 -7.80 -2.92
N GLU A 96 15.17 -8.75 -1.99
CA GLU A 96 16.38 -9.09 -1.25
C GLU A 96 17.52 -9.54 -2.18
N ALA A 97 17.22 -10.37 -3.18
CA ALA A 97 18.20 -10.77 -4.19
C ALA A 97 18.73 -9.57 -4.98
N ALA A 98 17.85 -8.65 -5.38
CA ALA A 98 18.23 -7.44 -6.10
C ALA A 98 19.14 -6.51 -5.27
N LEU A 99 18.78 -6.28 -3.99
CA LEU A 99 19.56 -5.45 -3.08
C LEU A 99 20.91 -6.08 -2.70
N LYS A 100 20.99 -7.42 -2.61
CA LYS A 100 22.27 -8.12 -2.42
C LYS A 100 23.20 -7.97 -3.61
N GLU A 101 22.65 -8.01 -4.84
CA GLU A 101 23.45 -7.91 -6.06
C GLU A 101 23.89 -6.47 -6.36
N ALA A 102 23.02 -5.48 -6.12
CA ALA A 102 23.29 -4.07 -6.36
C ALA A 102 22.69 -3.19 -5.25
N PRO A 103 23.37 -3.03 -4.10
CA PRO A 103 22.83 -2.25 -2.98
C PRO A 103 22.42 -0.82 -3.37
N ARG A 104 21.24 -0.38 -2.91
CA ARG A 104 20.73 0.98 -3.11
C ARG A 104 19.97 1.40 -1.86
N GLU A 105 20.47 2.41 -1.15
CA GLU A 105 19.88 2.84 0.13
C GLU A 105 18.47 3.43 -0.05
N ASP A 106 18.30 4.40 -0.95
CA ASP A 106 17.01 5.08 -1.17
C ASP A 106 16.19 4.41 -2.29
N HIS A 107 16.04 3.08 -2.21
CA HIS A 107 15.43 2.32 -3.30
C HIS A 107 13.91 2.47 -3.41
N ARG A 108 13.23 2.80 -2.30
CA ARG A 108 11.77 2.90 -2.10
C ARG A 108 10.96 1.76 -2.73
N HIS A 109 11.57 0.59 -2.95
CA HIS A 109 10.84 -0.61 -3.39
C HIS A 109 9.74 -0.90 -2.40
N ARG A 110 8.62 -1.41 -2.92
CA ARG A 110 7.42 -1.56 -2.11
C ARG A 110 6.69 -2.85 -2.43
N ILE A 111 5.98 -3.36 -1.43
CA ILE A 111 4.99 -4.41 -1.63
C ILE A 111 3.63 -3.73 -1.77
N GLU A 112 2.96 -3.90 -2.92
CA GLU A 112 1.61 -3.36 -3.14
C GLU A 112 0.57 -4.21 -2.42
N HIS A 113 -0.51 -3.56 -2.00
CA HIS A 113 -1.57 -4.07 -1.12
C HIS A 113 -1.11 -4.48 0.27
N CYS A 114 -0.07 -5.31 0.35
CA CYS A 114 0.61 -5.80 1.55
C CYS A 114 -0.39 -6.12 2.69
N CYS A 115 -1.36 -6.99 2.40
CA CYS A 115 -2.48 -7.17 3.32
C CYS A 115 -2.08 -7.95 4.58
N TYR A 116 -1.50 -9.15 4.44
CA TYR A 116 -1.27 -10.08 5.55
C TYR A 116 0.17 -10.04 6.08
N VAL A 117 0.47 -9.02 6.87
CA VAL A 117 1.83 -8.63 7.29
C VAL A 117 2.18 -9.27 8.63
N THR A 118 2.47 -10.57 8.61
CA THR A 118 2.84 -11.33 9.81
C THR A 118 4.16 -10.83 10.44
N PRO A 119 4.47 -11.14 11.72
CA PRO A 119 5.71 -10.67 12.35
C PRO A 119 7.01 -11.02 11.62
N PRO A 120 7.16 -12.20 10.97
CA PRO A 120 8.28 -12.45 10.06
C PRO A 120 8.36 -11.46 8.90
N ILE A 121 7.25 -11.16 8.24
CA ILE A 121 7.18 -10.19 7.14
C ILE A 121 7.53 -8.79 7.64
N GLN A 122 6.98 -8.36 8.78
CA GLN A 122 7.29 -7.06 9.40
C GLN A 122 8.81 -6.88 9.61
N ARG A 123 9.49 -7.91 10.12
CA ARG A 123 10.95 -7.89 10.28
C ARG A 123 11.66 -7.73 8.94
N ARG A 124 11.26 -8.48 7.91
CA ARG A 124 11.87 -8.41 6.58
C ARG A 124 11.66 -7.05 5.91
N LEU A 125 10.44 -6.48 6.00
CA LEU A 125 10.16 -5.13 5.50
C LEU A 125 11.11 -4.11 6.12
N LYS A 126 11.27 -4.16 7.44
CA LYS A 126 12.18 -3.29 8.18
C LYS A 126 13.65 -3.49 7.83
N GLU A 127 14.12 -4.74 7.80
CA GLU A 127 15.52 -5.08 7.52
C GLU A 127 15.92 -4.70 6.09
N LEU A 128 15.00 -4.83 5.14
CA LEU A 128 15.24 -4.54 3.72
C LEU A 128 14.94 -3.08 3.35
N GLY A 129 14.35 -2.27 4.24
CA GLY A 129 13.93 -0.90 3.92
C GLY A 129 12.77 -0.82 2.92
N VAL A 130 11.96 -1.89 2.82
CA VAL A 130 10.85 -2.00 1.88
C VAL A 130 9.60 -1.32 2.44
N ILE A 131 8.91 -0.57 1.59
CA ILE A 131 7.67 0.13 1.94
C ILE A 131 6.50 -0.86 1.89
N ASP A 132 5.64 -0.78 2.89
CA ASP A 132 4.33 -1.45 2.93
C ASP A 132 3.29 -0.54 2.25
N ALA A 133 3.07 -0.69 0.94
CA ALA A 133 2.01 0.06 0.27
C ALA A 133 0.67 -0.61 0.58
N SER A 134 0.04 -0.13 1.66
CA SER A 134 -1.07 -0.79 2.32
C SER A 134 -2.41 -0.45 1.68
N ALA A 135 -3.13 -1.46 1.18
CA ALA A 135 -4.48 -1.32 0.62
C ALA A 135 -5.55 -1.11 1.71
N THR A 136 -5.44 -0.04 2.49
CA THR A 136 -6.28 0.22 3.67
C THR A 136 -7.75 0.46 3.34
N GLY A 137 -8.09 0.84 2.10
CA GLY A 137 -9.48 0.87 1.64
C GLY A 137 -10.19 -0.49 1.79
N PHE A 138 -9.44 -1.60 1.74
CA PHE A 138 -9.98 -2.95 1.86
C PHE A 138 -10.51 -3.25 3.25
N ILE A 139 -10.06 -2.54 4.30
CA ILE A 139 -10.57 -2.70 5.66
C ILE A 139 -12.09 -2.48 5.69
N HIS A 140 -12.54 -1.37 5.09
CA HIS A 140 -13.95 -1.02 5.03
C HIS A 140 -14.68 -1.86 3.97
N ASP A 141 -14.22 -1.83 2.72
CA ASP A 141 -14.99 -2.34 1.58
C ASP A 141 -14.94 -3.86 1.43
N LEU A 142 -13.84 -4.52 1.84
CA LEU A 142 -13.62 -5.96 1.67
C LEU A 142 -13.41 -6.72 2.98
N GLY A 143 -13.34 -6.03 4.12
CA GLY A 143 -12.98 -6.61 5.41
C GLY A 143 -13.88 -7.76 5.84
N ASP A 144 -15.18 -7.68 5.57
CA ASP A 144 -16.14 -8.76 5.85
C ASP A 144 -15.77 -10.05 5.11
N ALA A 145 -15.39 -9.94 3.84
CA ALA A 145 -14.97 -11.08 3.03
C ALA A 145 -13.61 -11.63 3.47
N TYR A 146 -12.67 -10.75 3.84
CA TYR A 146 -11.37 -11.15 4.37
C TYR A 146 -11.51 -11.94 5.67
N LYS A 147 -12.33 -11.43 6.59
CA LYS A 147 -12.65 -12.10 7.86
C LYS A 147 -13.36 -13.43 7.64
N ALA A 148 -14.33 -13.50 6.74
CA ALA A 148 -15.00 -14.76 6.39
C ALA A 148 -14.03 -15.81 5.79
N ASN A 149 -13.07 -15.37 4.98
CA ASN A 149 -12.15 -16.26 4.26
C ASN A 149 -10.94 -16.70 5.11
N ARG A 150 -10.47 -15.87 6.04
CA ARG A 150 -9.26 -16.11 6.84
C ARG A 150 -9.51 -16.32 8.33
N GLY A 151 -10.72 -16.01 8.82
CA GLY A 151 -11.09 -16.10 10.22
C GLY A 151 -10.68 -14.87 11.05
N GLU A 152 -11.33 -14.71 12.21
CA GLU A 152 -11.11 -13.61 13.17
C GLU A 152 -9.63 -13.46 13.56
N GLU A 153 -8.99 -14.55 13.98
CA GLU A 153 -7.61 -14.52 14.48
C GLU A 153 -6.62 -14.01 13.44
N SER A 154 -6.87 -14.22 12.14
CA SER A 154 -6.00 -13.74 11.07
C SER A 154 -6.03 -12.21 10.94
N MET A 155 -7.11 -11.55 11.37
CA MET A 155 -7.27 -10.10 11.18
C MET A 155 -6.27 -9.27 11.99
N ARG A 156 -5.63 -9.85 13.01
CA ARG A 156 -4.53 -9.22 13.74
C ARG A 156 -3.29 -8.95 12.89
N TRP A 157 -3.16 -9.65 11.76
CA TRP A 157 -2.06 -9.47 10.80
C TRP A 157 -2.52 -8.78 9.51
N MET A 158 -3.82 -8.47 9.37
CA MET A 158 -4.34 -7.76 8.20
C MET A 158 -4.19 -6.25 8.39
N TRP A 159 -3.36 -5.59 7.59
CA TRP A 159 -3.06 -4.16 7.66
C TRP A 159 -2.70 -3.68 9.08
N PRO A 160 -1.67 -4.23 9.76
CA PRO A 160 -1.36 -3.96 11.16
C PRO A 160 -0.65 -2.60 11.36
N HIS A 161 -1.36 -1.51 11.06
CA HIS A 161 -0.77 -0.17 10.97
C HIS A 161 -0.24 0.38 12.28
N ARG A 162 -0.85 0.06 13.43
CA ARG A 162 -0.29 0.45 14.73
C ARG A 162 1.11 -0.16 14.88
N THR A 163 1.22 -1.46 14.61
CA THR A 163 2.49 -2.16 14.67
C THR A 163 3.52 -1.62 13.66
N LEU A 164 3.11 -1.33 12.42
CA LEU A 164 4.00 -0.78 11.39
C LEU A 164 4.57 0.60 11.79
N ILE A 165 3.71 1.49 12.29
CA ILE A 165 4.10 2.81 12.80
C ILE A 165 5.08 2.67 13.96
N ASP A 166 4.76 1.85 14.96
CA ASP A 166 5.59 1.65 16.15
C ASP A 166 6.97 1.07 15.80
N GLN A 167 7.06 0.29 14.71
CA GLN A 167 8.32 -0.26 14.19
C GLN A 167 9.08 0.70 13.28
N GLY A 168 8.48 1.82 12.86
CA GLY A 168 9.04 2.76 11.90
C GLY A 168 9.09 2.24 10.47
N ILE A 169 8.18 1.33 10.10
CA ILE A 169 8.04 0.81 8.74
C ILE A 169 7.13 1.78 7.96
N PRO A 170 7.58 2.37 6.83
CA PRO A 170 6.74 3.25 6.03
C PRO A 170 5.52 2.50 5.47
N ALA A 171 4.32 2.99 5.76
CA ALA A 171 3.07 2.34 5.42
C ALA A 171 2.04 3.32 4.82
N PRO A 172 2.26 3.85 3.60
CA PRO A 172 1.27 4.69 2.93
C PRO A 172 -0.03 3.91 2.68
N GLY A 173 -1.16 4.57 2.94
CA GLY A 173 -2.48 4.00 2.69
C GLY A 173 -2.99 4.30 1.28
N HIS A 174 -3.65 3.33 0.66
CA HIS A 174 -4.37 3.53 -0.60
C HIS A 174 -5.69 2.75 -0.66
N SER A 175 -6.55 3.14 -1.60
CA SER A 175 -7.83 2.47 -1.83
C SER A 175 -7.78 1.38 -2.89
N ASP A 176 -6.80 1.41 -3.80
CA ASP A 176 -6.81 0.54 -4.99
C ASP A 176 -8.09 0.70 -5.84
N CYS A 177 -8.54 1.96 -5.99
CA CYS A 177 -9.65 2.28 -6.89
C CYS A 177 -9.35 1.79 -8.33
N PRO A 178 -10.29 1.12 -9.02
CA PRO A 178 -11.72 1.03 -8.71
C PRO A 178 -12.15 -0.23 -7.95
N VAL A 179 -11.24 -1.03 -7.40
CA VAL A 179 -11.60 -2.22 -6.60
C VAL A 179 -12.37 -1.81 -5.35
N CYS A 180 -11.92 -0.75 -4.68
CA CYS A 180 -12.62 -0.12 -3.56
C CYS A 180 -12.88 1.36 -3.86
N SER A 181 -13.66 1.99 -2.99
CA SER A 181 -14.06 3.38 -3.14
C SER A 181 -12.86 4.33 -3.25
N PRO A 182 -12.86 5.29 -4.19
CA PRO A 182 -11.83 6.32 -4.25
C PRO A 182 -11.89 7.31 -3.09
N ASN A 183 -12.93 7.28 -2.25
CA ASN A 183 -13.06 8.20 -1.13
C ASN A 183 -12.04 7.87 -0.01
N PRO A 184 -11.00 8.69 0.22
CA PRO A 184 -9.97 8.39 1.21
C PRO A 184 -10.52 8.35 2.63
N TRP A 185 -11.63 9.04 2.91
CA TRP A 185 -12.26 9.04 4.23
C TRP A 185 -12.78 7.67 4.65
N LEU A 186 -13.10 6.76 3.71
CA LEU A 186 -13.46 5.37 4.03
C LEU A 186 -12.24 4.56 4.45
N GLY A 187 -11.11 4.74 3.77
CA GLY A 187 -9.83 4.13 4.17
C GLY A 187 -9.37 4.65 5.53
N ILE A 188 -9.38 5.98 5.73
CA ILE A 188 -9.07 6.62 7.01
C ILE A 188 -10.00 6.11 8.12
N TYR A 189 -11.31 6.05 7.87
CA TYR A 189 -12.28 5.46 8.80
C TYR A 189 -11.92 4.01 9.16
N GLY A 190 -11.60 3.18 8.17
CA GLY A 190 -11.18 1.79 8.37
C GLY A 190 -9.90 1.67 9.18
N MET A 191 -8.89 2.50 8.92
CA MET A 191 -7.64 2.51 9.68
C MET A 191 -7.85 2.89 11.15
N VAL A 192 -8.70 3.88 11.42
CA VAL A 192 -8.95 4.37 12.79
C VAL A 192 -9.84 3.40 13.57
N THR A 193 -10.96 2.99 12.99
CA THR A 193 -11.99 2.21 13.70
C THR A 193 -11.79 0.71 13.60
N ARG A 194 -11.03 0.24 12.60
CA ARG A 194 -10.88 -1.17 12.24
C ARG A 194 -12.22 -1.84 11.93
N ARG A 195 -13.17 -1.07 11.40
CA ARG A 195 -14.52 -1.53 11.05
C ARG A 195 -14.72 -1.72 9.54
N THR A 196 -15.49 -2.75 9.22
CA THR A 196 -15.94 -3.06 7.86
C THR A 196 -17.18 -2.26 7.49
N SER A 197 -17.61 -2.36 6.23
CA SER A 197 -18.85 -1.77 5.72
C SER A 197 -20.11 -2.26 6.45
N SER A 198 -20.10 -3.50 6.95
CA SER A 198 -21.18 -4.05 7.78
C SER A 198 -21.12 -3.58 9.25
N GLY A 199 -20.03 -2.93 9.66
CA GLY A 199 -19.76 -2.47 11.01
C GLY A 199 -19.02 -3.47 11.89
N ASP A 200 -18.68 -4.66 11.36
CA ASP A 200 -17.90 -5.67 12.09
C ASP A 200 -16.47 -5.17 12.37
N ALA A 201 -15.88 -5.62 13.48
CA ALA A 201 -14.52 -5.29 13.84
C ALA A 201 -13.56 -6.36 13.32
N LEU A 202 -12.44 -5.94 12.72
CA LEU A 202 -11.41 -6.86 12.25
C LEU A 202 -10.40 -7.17 13.34
N TYR A 203 -9.80 -6.14 13.96
CA TYR A 203 -8.92 -6.28 15.13
C TYR A 203 -8.63 -4.88 15.68
N PRO A 204 -9.39 -4.40 16.68
CA PRO A 204 -9.33 -2.99 17.11
C PRO A 204 -7.97 -2.51 17.63
N ALA A 205 -7.13 -3.42 18.14
CA ALA A 205 -5.82 -3.06 18.69
C ALA A 205 -4.83 -2.53 17.64
N GLU A 206 -5.06 -2.81 16.36
CA GLU A 206 -4.27 -2.26 15.23
C GLU A 206 -4.82 -0.91 14.72
N GLY A 207 -5.81 -0.34 15.42
CA GLY A 207 -6.35 0.98 15.10
C GLY A 207 -5.33 2.10 15.33
N VAL A 208 -5.36 3.09 14.44
CA VAL A 208 -4.51 4.28 14.52
C VAL A 208 -5.30 5.54 14.87
N THR A 209 -4.61 6.61 15.27
CA THR A 209 -5.27 7.91 15.48
C THR A 209 -5.68 8.54 14.14
N PRO A 210 -6.67 9.45 14.13
CA PRO A 210 -7.05 10.17 12.91
C PRO A 210 -5.87 10.87 12.23
N LEU A 211 -4.96 11.47 13.02
CA LEU A 211 -3.79 12.15 12.47
C LEU A 211 -2.82 11.18 11.80
N GLU A 212 -2.57 10.02 12.41
CA GLU A 212 -1.72 8.98 11.82
C GLU A 212 -2.33 8.43 10.51
N ALA A 213 -3.65 8.21 10.48
CA ALA A 213 -4.34 7.80 9.25
C ALA A 213 -4.27 8.87 8.15
N ILE A 214 -4.40 10.15 8.50
CA ILE A 214 -4.22 11.26 7.54
C ILE A 214 -2.80 11.29 7.02
N ARG A 215 -1.78 11.07 7.86
CA ARG A 215 -0.37 11.00 7.44
C ARG A 215 -0.13 9.88 6.42
N ALA A 216 -0.72 8.70 6.66
CA ALA A 216 -0.65 7.56 5.74
C ALA A 216 -1.21 7.90 4.34
N TYR A 217 -2.23 8.76 4.27
CA TYR A 217 -2.86 9.24 3.03
C TYR A 217 -2.26 10.53 2.47
N THR A 218 -1.22 11.09 3.10
CA THR A 218 -0.62 12.36 2.69
C THR A 218 0.90 12.25 2.62
N ILE A 219 1.60 12.56 3.70
CA ILE A 219 3.06 12.64 3.71
C ILE A 219 3.74 11.28 3.50
N ASP A 220 3.14 10.18 3.97
CA ASP A 220 3.74 8.86 3.78
C ASP A 220 3.60 8.40 2.31
N GLY A 221 2.51 8.79 1.64
CA GLY A 221 2.33 8.60 0.21
C GLY A 221 3.31 9.45 -0.61
N ALA A 222 3.51 10.72 -0.22
CA ALA A 222 4.50 11.59 -0.82
C ALA A 222 5.93 11.04 -0.63
N TYR A 223 6.26 10.55 0.56
CA TYR A 223 7.51 9.83 0.85
C TYR A 223 7.67 8.63 -0.09
N ALA A 224 6.66 7.76 -0.22
CA ALA A 224 6.76 6.61 -1.12
C ALA A 224 6.99 6.99 -2.60
N ALA A 225 6.69 8.23 -2.99
CA ALA A 225 6.87 8.76 -4.34
C ALA A 225 8.13 9.65 -4.55
N TRP A 226 8.98 9.84 -3.52
CA TRP A 226 10.06 10.83 -3.51
C TRP A 226 9.58 12.29 -3.69
N GLU A 227 8.42 12.61 -3.12
CA GLU A 227 7.78 13.91 -3.26
C GLU A 227 7.53 14.59 -1.91
N GLU A 228 8.04 14.03 -0.81
CA GLU A 228 7.86 14.55 0.55
C GLU A 228 8.36 15.99 0.73
N GLU A 229 9.29 16.45 -0.10
CA GLU A 229 9.81 17.82 -0.09
C GLU A 229 8.91 18.82 -0.83
N ILE A 230 8.03 18.35 -1.72
CA ILE A 230 7.18 19.22 -2.56
C ILE A 230 5.68 19.09 -2.26
N LYS A 231 5.22 17.99 -1.63
CA LYS A 231 3.81 17.76 -1.29
C LYS A 231 3.64 16.87 -0.05
N GLY A 232 2.39 16.61 0.33
CA GLY A 232 2.05 15.72 1.45
C GLY A 232 1.90 16.42 2.81
N SER A 233 2.23 17.71 2.92
CA SER A 233 1.99 18.53 4.11
C SER A 233 1.76 20.00 3.72
N ILE A 234 1.17 20.78 4.63
CA ILE A 234 0.93 22.21 4.44
C ILE A 234 2.08 23.00 5.08
N GLU A 235 3.11 23.27 4.29
CA GLU A 235 4.33 23.97 4.72
C GLU A 235 4.80 24.96 3.64
N PRO A 236 5.42 26.10 4.02
CA PRO A 236 5.98 27.02 3.03
C PRO A 236 6.99 26.32 2.11
N GLY A 237 6.84 26.51 0.79
CA GLY A 237 7.71 25.91 -0.23
C GLY A 237 7.12 24.68 -0.93
N LYS A 238 6.05 24.09 -0.40
CA LYS A 238 5.33 22.96 -1.02
C LYS A 238 4.21 23.43 -1.95
N LEU A 239 3.77 22.53 -2.83
CA LEU A 239 2.63 22.73 -3.71
C LEU A 239 1.38 23.06 -2.89
N ALA A 240 0.58 24.02 -3.38
CA ALA A 240 -0.70 24.36 -2.78
C ALA A 240 -1.81 23.39 -3.25
N ASP A 241 -1.56 22.09 -3.03
CA ASP A 241 -2.50 20.99 -3.24
C ASP A 241 -3.27 20.76 -1.94
N LEU A 242 -4.47 21.35 -1.85
CA LEU A 242 -5.22 21.48 -0.61
C LEU A 242 -6.66 21.02 -0.80
N ILE A 243 -7.23 20.53 0.29
CA ILE A 243 -8.68 20.34 0.41
C ILE A 243 -9.22 21.20 1.53
N VAL A 244 -10.45 21.70 1.35
CA VAL A 244 -11.25 22.26 2.43
C VAL A 244 -12.36 21.27 2.72
N ILE A 245 -12.53 20.95 4.00
CA ILE A 245 -13.48 19.95 4.49
C ILE A 245 -14.51 20.58 5.43
N ASP A 246 -15.68 19.95 5.55
CA ASP A 246 -16.85 20.48 6.27
C ASP A 246 -16.77 20.35 7.80
N ARG A 247 -15.86 19.52 8.30
CA ARG A 247 -15.66 19.24 9.74
C ARG A 247 -14.22 18.86 10.03
N ASP A 248 -13.80 19.03 11.28
CA ASP A 248 -12.43 18.71 11.72
C ASP A 248 -12.31 17.21 12.09
N PRO A 249 -11.56 16.41 11.31
CA PRO A 249 -11.43 14.97 11.53
C PRO A 249 -10.67 14.62 12.82
N LEU A 250 -9.99 15.57 13.45
CA LEU A 250 -9.24 15.34 14.69
C LEU A 250 -10.09 15.47 15.95
N THR A 251 -11.29 16.04 15.85
CA THR A 251 -12.15 16.35 17.00
C THR A 251 -13.52 15.68 16.96
N ILE A 252 -14.01 15.28 15.79
CA ILE A 252 -15.24 14.50 15.67
C ILE A 252 -15.07 13.07 16.21
N PRO A 253 -16.18 12.40 16.61
CA PRO A 253 -16.14 10.96 16.91
C PRO A 253 -15.59 10.15 15.72
N PRO A 254 -14.76 9.11 15.97
CA PRO A 254 -14.20 8.28 14.88
C PRO A 254 -15.24 7.68 13.94
N GLU A 255 -16.46 7.41 14.44
CA GLU A 255 -17.53 6.85 13.63
C GLU A 255 -18.05 7.81 12.54
N GLU A 256 -17.83 9.11 12.71
CA GLU A 256 -18.23 10.15 11.76
C GLU A 256 -17.15 10.45 10.70
N LEU A 257 -15.96 9.85 10.78
CA LEU A 257 -14.86 10.09 9.82
C LEU A 257 -15.27 9.79 8.38
N LYS A 258 -16.08 8.74 8.16
CA LYS A 258 -16.60 8.37 6.84
C LYS A 258 -17.58 9.38 6.24
N GLU A 259 -18.09 10.31 7.05
CA GLU A 259 -19.03 11.34 6.63
C GLU A 259 -18.35 12.65 6.22
N VAL A 260 -17.05 12.82 6.49
CA VAL A 260 -16.30 14.03 6.13
C VAL A 260 -16.44 14.31 4.63
N GLN A 261 -16.77 15.56 4.29
CA GLN A 261 -16.98 15.98 2.91
C GLN A 261 -15.93 17.01 2.50
N THR A 262 -15.33 16.80 1.34
CA THR A 262 -14.52 17.84 0.67
C THR A 262 -15.45 18.86 0.02
N VAL A 263 -15.39 20.11 0.47
CA VAL A 263 -16.18 21.24 -0.05
C VAL A 263 -15.42 22.05 -1.11
N MET A 264 -14.09 21.95 -1.14
CA MET A 264 -13.24 22.57 -2.14
C MET A 264 -11.97 21.76 -2.35
N THR A 265 -11.50 21.68 -3.59
CA THR A 265 -10.18 21.15 -3.95
C THR A 265 -9.39 22.23 -4.67
N ILE A 266 -8.15 22.42 -4.24
CA ILE A 266 -7.18 23.34 -4.80
C ILE A 266 -6.00 22.49 -5.28
N ILE A 267 -5.58 22.67 -6.53
CA ILE A 267 -4.39 22.03 -7.10
C ILE A 267 -3.48 23.15 -7.58
N ASP A 268 -2.23 23.15 -7.14
CA ASP A 268 -1.23 24.18 -7.47
C ASP A 268 -1.79 25.60 -7.30
N GLY A 269 -2.48 25.84 -6.18
CA GLY A 269 -3.07 27.14 -5.84
C GLY A 269 -4.33 27.52 -6.63
N LYS A 270 -4.81 26.68 -7.56
CA LYS A 270 -6.02 26.91 -8.35
C LYS A 270 -7.19 26.09 -7.82
N VAL A 271 -8.32 26.73 -7.58
CA VAL A 271 -9.56 26.03 -7.23
C VAL A 271 -10.03 25.23 -8.46
N VAL A 272 -9.97 23.91 -8.38
CA VAL A 272 -10.40 22.99 -9.44
C VAL A 272 -11.78 22.38 -9.16
N TYR A 273 -12.21 22.41 -7.91
CA TYR A 273 -13.52 21.91 -7.48
C TYR A 273 -14.06 22.76 -6.34
N ARG A 274 -15.37 23.01 -6.37
CA ARG A 274 -16.15 23.61 -5.28
C ARG A 274 -17.55 23.01 -5.31
N ARG A 275 -18.03 22.57 -4.15
CA ARG A 275 -19.40 22.03 -3.99
C ARG A 275 -20.44 23.14 -4.00
#